data_AF-A0A5C7JTV0-F1
#
_entry.id   AF-A0A5C7JTV0-F1
#
_cell.length_a   1.000
_cell.length_b   1.000
_cell.length_c   1.000
_cell.angle_alpha   90.00
_cell.angle_beta   90.00
_cell.angle_gamma   90.00
#
_symmetry.space_group_name_H-M   'P 1'
#
loop_
_entity.id
_entity.type
_entity.pdbx_description
1 polymer ?
#
loop_
_entity_poly.entity_id
_entity_poly.type
_entity_poly.pdbx_seq_one_letter_code
_entity_poly.pdbx_strand_id
1 'polypeptide(L)'
;MIIRLFDVQNGVVVPTEHCYALDFLREIMEEYPDTYMGIYKYIFYMTCPNPDMNPFFNLAEVEKEDLIIEQCGLEESPEDPKIRYAVELSAKLYETPTYRAYKGIKSMLDRLARYMETTNIEHGRDGNINSLVNAAAKFDQIRQSYKGAFNDMKQEQESSVRGGQGLAYD
;
A
#
# COMPACT_ATOMS: atom_id res chain seq x y z
N MET A 1 7.88 16.36 -0.81
CA MET A 1 7.03 16.16 0.40
C MET A 1 5.75 15.50 -0.06
N ILE A 2 5.61 14.21 0.21
CA ILE A 2 4.32 13.53 0.16
C ILE A 2 3.63 13.82 1.49
N ILE A 3 2.31 14.03 1.46
CA ILE A 3 1.49 14.30 2.64
C ILE A 3 1.67 13.17 3.68
N ARG A 4 1.67 13.48 4.98
CA ARG A 4 1.76 12.49 6.07
C ARG A 4 0.52 12.56 6.95
N LEU A 5 -0.49 11.76 6.64
CA LEU A 5 -1.71 11.69 7.47
C LEU A 5 -1.44 11.09 8.84
N PHE A 6 -0.47 10.17 8.93
CA PHE A 6 0.03 9.58 10.17
C PHE A 6 1.56 9.63 10.20
N ASP A 7 2.13 9.61 11.39
CA ASP A 7 3.57 9.56 11.64
C ASP A 7 3.92 8.33 12.48
N VAL A 8 5.20 7.94 12.52
CA VAL A 8 5.69 6.84 13.36
C VAL A 8 6.75 7.37 14.31
N GLN A 9 6.42 7.39 15.60
CA GLN A 9 7.30 7.88 16.66
C GLN A 9 7.59 6.75 17.64
N ASN A 10 8.87 6.47 17.89
CA ASN A 10 9.32 5.36 18.76
C ASN A 10 8.68 4.01 18.39
N GLY A 11 8.47 3.76 17.09
CA GLY A 11 7.86 2.51 16.59
C GLY A 11 6.34 2.44 16.74
N VAL A 12 5.68 3.54 17.11
CA VAL A 12 4.22 3.61 17.28
C VAL A 12 3.63 4.59 16.27
N VAL A 13 2.55 4.19 15.60
CA VAL A 13 1.75 5.06 14.72
C VAL A 13 1.04 6.12 15.57
N VAL A 14 1.22 7.39 15.22
CA VAL A 14 0.61 8.54 15.88
C VAL A 14 -0.12 9.44 14.87
N PRO A 15 -1.24 10.08 15.27
CA PRO A 15 -1.94 11.03 14.40
C PRO A 15 -1.10 12.29 14.18
N THR A 16 -1.20 12.88 12.99
CA THR A 16 -0.67 14.21 12.69
C THR A 16 -1.76 15.28 12.79
N GLU A 17 -1.43 16.55 12.52
CA GLU A 17 -2.40 17.65 12.45
C GLU A 17 -3.55 17.37 11.47
N HIS A 18 -3.30 16.56 10.44
CA HIS A 18 -4.31 16.22 9.43
C HIS A 18 -5.45 15.36 10.01
N CYS A 19 -5.19 14.55 11.02
CA CYS A 19 -6.23 13.77 11.71
C CYS A 19 -7.28 14.66 12.39
N TYR A 20 -6.87 15.85 12.84
CA TYR A 20 -7.76 16.82 13.49
C TYR A 20 -8.39 17.81 12.49
N ALA A 21 -7.69 18.09 11.39
CA ALA A 21 -8.12 19.08 10.40
C ALA A 21 -9.06 18.50 9.32
N LEU A 22 -8.89 17.24 8.94
CA LEU A 22 -9.69 16.60 7.89
C LEU A 22 -10.91 15.90 8.50
N ASP A 23 -12.11 16.30 8.08
CA ASP A 23 -13.37 15.83 8.69
C ASP A 23 -13.47 14.30 8.75
N PHE A 24 -13.11 13.60 7.67
CA PHE A 24 -13.21 12.14 7.61
C PHE A 24 -12.30 11.40 8.61
N LEU A 25 -11.23 12.03 9.10
CA LEU A 25 -10.37 11.48 10.16
C LEU A 25 -10.84 11.97 11.52
N ARG A 26 -11.26 13.23 11.64
CA ARG A 26 -11.75 13.80 12.89
C ARG A 26 -13.00 13.07 13.38
N GLU A 27 -13.93 12.80 12.47
CA GLU A 27 -15.17 12.08 12.77
C GLU A 27 -14.94 10.67 13.32
N ILE A 28 -13.83 10.02 12.96
CA ILE A 28 -13.46 8.72 13.54
C ILE A 28 -13.12 8.86 15.03
N MET A 29 -12.48 9.95 15.45
CA MET A 29 -12.21 10.21 16.87
C MET A 29 -13.49 10.55 17.64
N GLU A 30 -14.42 11.23 16.99
CA GLU A 30 -15.69 11.63 17.61
C GLU A 30 -16.63 10.42 17.79
N GLU A 31 -16.69 9.53 16.80
CA GLU A 31 -17.55 8.33 16.82
C GLU A 31 -16.96 7.20 17.66
N TYR A 32 -15.63 7.01 17.61
CA TYR A 32 -14.92 5.89 18.25
C TYR A 32 -13.86 6.39 19.25
N PRO A 33 -14.23 7.17 20.27
CA PRO A 33 -13.25 7.84 21.15
C PRO A 33 -12.32 6.89 21.89
N ASP A 34 -12.76 5.65 22.14
CA ASP A 34 -11.99 4.64 22.86
C ASP A 34 -11.16 3.74 21.92
N THR A 35 -11.59 3.54 20.67
CA THR A 35 -11.00 2.57 19.72
C THR A 35 -10.39 3.22 18.46
N TYR A 36 -10.47 4.54 18.29
CA TYR A 36 -9.99 5.25 17.09
C TYR A 36 -8.51 4.99 16.76
N MET A 37 -7.66 4.74 17.76
CA MET A 37 -6.25 4.43 17.52
C MET A 37 -6.06 3.09 16.81
N GLY A 38 -6.91 2.10 17.06
CA GLY A 38 -6.93 0.84 16.31
C GLY A 38 -7.33 1.08 14.85
N ILE A 39 -8.35 1.91 14.64
CA ILE A 39 -8.83 2.32 13.32
C ILE A 39 -7.76 3.11 12.56
N TYR A 40 -7.03 4.01 13.23
CA TYR A 40 -5.94 4.78 12.61
C TYR A 40 -4.76 3.90 12.21
N LYS A 41 -4.37 2.92 13.03
CA LYS A 41 -3.35 1.93 12.64
C LYS A 41 -3.80 1.13 11.42
N TYR A 42 -5.06 0.68 11.43
CA TYR A 42 -5.66 -0.02 10.30
C TYR A 42 -5.60 0.82 9.01
N ILE A 43 -6.09 2.07 9.04
CA ILE A 43 -6.03 2.99 7.90
C ILE A 43 -4.57 3.21 7.45
N PHE A 44 -3.65 3.44 8.39
CA PHE A 44 -2.24 3.64 8.09
C PHE A 44 -1.64 2.44 7.34
N TYR A 45 -1.77 1.22 7.86
CA TYR A 45 -1.16 0.04 7.22
C TYR A 45 -1.88 -0.38 5.95
N MET A 46 -3.17 -0.07 5.80
CA MET A 46 -3.87 -0.29 4.53
C MET A 46 -3.36 0.65 3.43
N THR A 47 -3.02 1.91 3.77
CA THR A 47 -2.83 2.97 2.78
C THR A 47 -1.40 3.49 2.63
N CYS A 48 -0.52 3.30 3.62
CA CYS A 48 0.85 3.80 3.62
C CYS A 48 1.64 3.23 2.43
N PRO A 49 2.11 4.08 1.49
CA PRO A 49 2.79 3.63 0.27
C PRO A 49 4.30 3.40 0.49
N ASN A 50 4.81 3.52 1.71
CA ASN A 50 6.22 3.39 2.00
C ASN A 50 6.55 1.97 2.51
N PRO A 51 7.31 1.15 1.76
CA PRO A 51 7.69 -0.20 2.19
C PRO A 51 8.58 -0.23 3.44
N ASP A 52 9.30 0.85 3.74
CA ASP A 52 10.16 0.93 4.93
C ASP A 52 9.35 1.23 6.20
N MET A 53 8.10 1.73 6.06
CA MET A 53 7.19 2.03 7.18
C MET A 53 6.02 1.05 7.30
N ASN A 54 5.67 0.38 6.20
CA ASN A 54 4.53 -0.52 6.14
C ASN A 54 5.01 -1.97 5.93
N PRO A 55 5.05 -2.80 6.99
CA PRO A 55 5.52 -4.18 6.89
C PRO A 55 4.60 -5.07 6.02
N PHE A 56 3.35 -4.64 5.79
CA PHE A 56 2.36 -5.36 5.00
C PHE A 56 2.40 -4.99 3.51
N PHE A 57 3.30 -4.10 3.09
CA PHE A 57 3.32 -3.52 1.74
C PHE A 57 3.40 -4.54 0.59
N ASN A 58 4.13 -5.65 0.81
CA ASN A 58 4.35 -6.68 -0.21
C ASN A 58 3.34 -7.82 -0.17
N LEU A 59 2.43 -7.85 0.80
CA LEU A 59 1.40 -8.88 0.86
C LEU A 59 0.41 -8.75 -0.29
N ALA A 60 -0.25 -9.87 -0.62
CA ALA A 60 -1.41 -9.89 -1.49
C ALA A 60 -2.58 -9.18 -0.80
N GLU A 61 -3.38 -8.42 -1.54
CA GLU A 61 -4.43 -7.56 -0.94
C GLU A 61 -5.42 -8.34 -0.06
N VAL A 62 -5.79 -9.56 -0.45
CA VAL A 62 -6.74 -10.40 0.31
C VAL A 62 -6.14 -10.81 1.66
N GLU A 63 -4.88 -11.23 1.69
CA GLU A 63 -4.21 -11.66 2.93
C GLU A 63 -3.81 -10.46 3.80
N LYS A 64 -3.55 -9.31 3.16
CA LYS A 64 -3.09 -8.09 3.80
C LYS A 64 -4.13 -7.54 4.78
N GLU A 65 -5.39 -7.45 4.38
CA GLU A 65 -6.44 -6.84 5.22
C GLU A 65 -6.67 -7.65 6.50
N ASP A 66 -6.85 -8.97 6.38
CA ASP A 66 -7.05 -9.89 7.50
C ASP A 66 -5.90 -9.81 8.52
N LEU A 67 -4.65 -9.83 8.03
CA LEU A 67 -3.47 -9.72 8.88
C LEU A 67 -3.37 -8.36 9.58
N ILE A 68 -3.73 -7.27 8.90
CA ILE A 68 -3.71 -5.93 9.53
C ILE A 68 -4.77 -5.85 10.62
N ILE A 69 -5.98 -6.36 10.40
CA ILE A 69 -7.07 -6.37 11.40
C ILE A 69 -6.61 -7.07 12.67
N GLU A 70 -6.03 -8.28 12.53
CA GLU A 70 -5.53 -9.07 13.66
C GLU A 70 -4.39 -8.36 14.39
N GLN A 71 -3.37 -7.90 13.66
CA GLN A 71 -2.16 -7.32 14.27
C GLN A 71 -2.39 -5.91 14.84
N CYS A 72 -3.36 -5.16 14.32
CA CYS A 72 -3.69 -3.82 14.82
C CYS A 72 -4.70 -3.84 15.98
N GLY A 73 -5.36 -4.98 16.21
CA GLY A 73 -6.45 -5.09 17.17
C GLY A 73 -7.63 -4.21 16.77
N LEU A 74 -8.05 -4.26 15.50
CA LEU A 74 -9.23 -3.55 15.05
C LEU A 74 -10.48 -4.23 15.64
N GLU A 75 -11.15 -3.56 16.57
CA GLU A 75 -12.39 -4.04 17.19
C GLU A 75 -13.62 -3.74 16.31
N GLU A 76 -13.57 -2.65 15.56
CA GLU A 76 -14.65 -2.19 14.70
C GLU A 76 -14.69 -2.94 13.36
N SER A 77 -15.86 -2.95 12.73
CA SER A 77 -16.02 -3.58 11.42
C SER A 77 -15.27 -2.79 10.33
N PRO A 78 -14.38 -3.41 9.52
CA PRO A 78 -13.76 -2.74 8.36
C PRO A 78 -14.79 -2.31 7.30
N GLU A 79 -15.98 -2.93 7.31
CA GLU A 79 -17.11 -2.57 6.44
C GLU A 79 -17.93 -1.38 6.96
N ASP A 80 -17.58 -0.83 8.12
CA ASP A 80 -18.20 0.40 8.61
C ASP A 80 -18.02 1.53 7.56
N PRO A 81 -19.11 2.23 7.18
CA PRO A 81 -19.05 3.25 6.15
C PRO A 81 -18.02 4.35 6.39
N LYS A 82 -17.80 4.79 7.64
CA LYS A 82 -16.83 5.84 7.98
C LYS A 82 -15.41 5.31 7.85
N ILE A 83 -15.16 4.09 8.34
CA ILE A 83 -13.84 3.45 8.26
C ILE A 83 -13.47 3.20 6.80
N ARG A 84 -14.37 2.58 6.02
CA ARG A 84 -14.13 2.32 4.59
C ARG A 84 -13.87 3.62 3.82
N TYR A 85 -14.67 4.65 4.07
CA TYR A 85 -14.48 5.97 3.45
C TYR A 85 -13.13 6.58 3.82
N ALA A 86 -12.70 6.46 5.09
CA ALA A 86 -11.42 6.97 5.54
C ALA A 86 -10.22 6.23 4.89
N VAL A 87 -10.32 4.91 4.70
CA VAL A 87 -9.33 4.14 3.93
C VAL A 87 -9.26 4.61 2.48
N GLU A 88 -10.41 4.72 1.81
CA GLU A 88 -10.48 5.14 0.40
C GLU A 88 -9.88 6.53 0.18
N LEU A 89 -10.27 7.51 1.02
CA LEU A 89 -9.75 8.87 0.93
C LEU A 89 -8.26 8.94 1.28
N SER A 90 -7.82 8.25 2.34
CA SER A 90 -6.41 8.23 2.71
C SER A 90 -5.57 7.63 1.58
N ALA A 91 -6.01 6.51 0.99
CA ALA A 91 -5.35 5.92 -0.17
C ALA A 91 -5.24 6.93 -1.32
N LYS A 92 -6.33 7.62 -1.65
CA LYS A 92 -6.36 8.64 -2.71
C LYS A 92 -5.42 9.82 -2.45
N LEU A 93 -5.28 10.25 -1.20
CA LEU A 93 -4.36 11.34 -0.82
C LEU A 93 -2.88 10.92 -0.92
N TYR A 94 -2.58 9.64 -0.71
CA TYR A 94 -1.24 9.08 -0.92
C TYR A 94 -0.93 8.71 -2.38
N GLU A 95 -1.91 8.74 -3.28
CA GLU A 95 -1.69 8.36 -4.68
C GLU A 95 -0.90 9.41 -5.46
N THR A 96 0.22 8.96 -6.04
CA THR A 96 0.95 9.67 -7.09
C THR A 96 0.79 8.94 -8.43
N PRO A 97 1.04 9.58 -9.58
CA PRO A 97 1.11 8.88 -10.86
C PRO A 97 2.10 7.70 -10.83
N THR A 98 3.25 7.88 -10.18
CA THR A 98 4.29 6.85 -10.03
C THR A 98 3.80 5.68 -9.18
N TYR A 99 3.17 5.95 -8.03
CA TYR A 99 2.61 4.90 -7.18
C TYR A 99 1.49 4.12 -7.87
N ARG A 100 0.62 4.81 -8.65
CA ARG A 100 -0.41 4.14 -9.44
C ARG A 100 0.18 3.24 -10.53
N ALA A 101 1.24 3.68 -11.21
CA ALA A 101 1.95 2.85 -12.18
C ALA A 101 2.57 1.61 -11.52
N TYR A 102 3.23 1.79 -10.38
CA TYR A 102 3.75 0.69 -9.56
C TYR A 102 2.66 -0.32 -9.17
N LYS A 103 1.55 0.14 -8.58
CA LYS A 103 0.42 -0.73 -8.19
C LYS A 103 -0.15 -1.52 -9.37
N GLY A 104 -0.30 -0.87 -10.53
CA GLY A 104 -0.78 -1.53 -11.75
C GLY A 104 0.15 -2.66 -12.20
N ILE A 105 1.46 -2.41 -12.23
CA ILE A 105 2.45 -3.43 -12.64
C ILE A 105 2.56 -4.55 -11.59
N LYS A 106 2.56 -4.22 -10.29
CA LYS A 106 2.53 -5.20 -9.18
C LYS A 106 1.36 -6.17 -9.37
N SER A 107 0.14 -5.64 -9.52
CA SER A 107 -1.06 -6.47 -9.67
C SER A 107 -1.01 -7.37 -10.91
N MET A 108 -0.49 -6.87 -12.03
CA MET A 108 -0.30 -7.69 -13.24
C MET A 108 0.71 -8.82 -13.01
N LEU A 109 1.83 -8.53 -12.32
CA LEU A 109 2.85 -9.51 -12.00
C LEU A 109 2.29 -10.63 -11.09
N ASP A 110 1.55 -10.28 -10.04
CA ASP A 110 0.96 -11.24 -9.10
C ASP A 110 -0.04 -12.17 -9.81
N ARG A 111 -0.90 -11.61 -10.68
CA ARG A 111 -1.88 -12.39 -11.46
C ARG A 111 -1.19 -13.35 -12.43
N LEU A 112 -0.13 -12.92 -13.09
CA LEU A 112 0.63 -13.77 -14.00
C LEU A 112 1.39 -14.87 -13.25
N ALA A 113 1.99 -14.55 -12.11
CA ALA A 113 2.65 -15.53 -11.26
C ALA A 113 1.66 -16.62 -10.82
N ARG A 114 0.48 -16.21 -10.32
CA ARG A 114 -0.57 -17.15 -9.93
C ARG A 114 -1.07 -17.99 -11.10
N TYR A 115 -1.30 -17.37 -12.26
CA TYR A 115 -1.69 -18.09 -13.46
C TYR A 115 -0.66 -19.15 -13.86
N MET A 116 0.63 -18.82 -13.85
CA MET A 116 1.71 -19.76 -14.16
C MET A 116 1.84 -20.88 -13.11
N GLU A 117 1.58 -20.57 -11.83
CA GLU A 117 1.66 -21.52 -10.72
C GLU A 117 0.53 -22.56 -10.78
N THR A 118 -0.72 -22.15 -11.05
CA THR A 118 -1.90 -23.01 -10.91
C THR A 118 -2.38 -23.66 -12.20
N THR A 119 -1.86 -23.26 -13.36
CA THR A 119 -2.32 -23.79 -14.65
C THR A 119 -1.69 -25.16 -14.93
N ASN A 120 -2.53 -26.19 -15.12
CA ASN A 120 -2.07 -27.51 -15.55
C ASN A 120 -1.49 -27.46 -16.97
N ILE A 121 -0.35 -28.10 -17.17
CA ILE A 121 0.31 -28.17 -18.48
C ILE A 121 -0.34 -29.26 -19.32
N GLU A 122 -0.83 -28.87 -20.49
CA GLU A 122 -1.41 -29.79 -21.47
C GLU A 122 -0.59 -29.79 -22.76
N HIS A 123 -0.38 -30.98 -23.32
CA HIS A 123 0.37 -31.20 -24.56
C HIS A 123 -0.57 -31.71 -25.68
N GLY A 124 -0.27 -31.34 -26.93
CA GLY A 124 -1.03 -31.77 -28.11
C GLY A 124 -1.41 -30.60 -29.01
N ARG A 125 -2.22 -30.88 -30.05
CA ARG A 125 -2.69 -29.88 -31.04
C ARG A 125 -3.39 -28.69 -30.37
N ASP A 126 -4.13 -28.95 -29.29
CA ASP A 126 -4.90 -27.96 -28.54
C ASP A 126 -4.30 -27.69 -27.15
N GLY A 127 -3.07 -28.14 -26.89
CA GLY A 127 -2.41 -27.97 -25.59
C GLY A 127 -1.95 -26.52 -25.33
N ASN A 128 -1.76 -26.18 -24.05
CA ASN A 128 -1.45 -24.82 -23.60
C ASN A 128 0.05 -24.53 -23.41
N ILE A 129 0.93 -25.50 -23.66
CA ILE A 129 2.38 -25.37 -23.42
C ILE A 129 3.00 -24.13 -24.10
N ASN A 130 2.63 -23.85 -25.34
CA ASN A 130 3.16 -22.69 -26.07
C ASN A 130 2.72 -21.37 -25.44
N SER A 131 1.47 -21.30 -24.95
CA SER A 131 0.96 -20.13 -24.25
C SER A 131 1.67 -19.91 -22.92
N LEU A 132 1.92 -20.98 -22.15
CA LEU A 132 2.65 -20.91 -20.89
C LEU A 132 4.13 -20.50 -21.09
N VAL A 133 4.81 -21.06 -22.09
CA VAL A 133 6.19 -20.66 -22.44
C VAL A 133 6.25 -19.19 -22.85
N ASN A 134 5.28 -18.72 -23.65
CA ASN A 134 5.19 -17.31 -24.03
C ASN A 134 4.90 -16.39 -22.83
N ALA A 135 4.02 -16.82 -21.91
CA ALA A 135 3.75 -16.09 -20.67
C ALA A 135 5.02 -15.98 -19.81
N ALA A 136 5.77 -17.08 -19.64
CA ALA A 136 7.03 -17.09 -18.92
C ALA A 136 8.10 -16.19 -19.57
N ALA A 137 8.20 -16.16 -20.90
CA ALA A 137 9.12 -15.27 -21.61
C ALA A 137 8.79 -13.79 -21.38
N LYS A 138 7.49 -13.43 -21.39
CA LYS A 138 7.03 -12.06 -21.11
C LYS A 138 7.11 -11.70 -19.62
N PHE A 139 7.04 -12.69 -18.74
CA PHE A 139 7.11 -12.50 -17.30
C PHE A 139 8.40 -11.79 -16.88
N ASP A 140 9.55 -12.14 -17.48
CA ASP A 140 10.80 -11.46 -17.14
C ASP A 140 10.79 -9.98 -17.53
N GLN A 141 10.24 -9.62 -18.69
CA GLN A 141 10.09 -8.23 -19.11
C GLN A 141 9.21 -7.44 -18.13
N ILE A 142 8.08 -8.02 -17.71
CA ILE A 142 7.17 -7.40 -16.75
C ILE A 142 7.86 -7.24 -15.38
N ARG A 143 8.61 -8.25 -14.95
CA ARG A 143 9.41 -8.19 -13.72
C ARG A 143 10.49 -7.10 -13.76
N GLN A 144 11.11 -6.86 -14.91
CA GLN A 144 12.05 -5.76 -15.08
C GLN A 144 11.34 -4.40 -14.98
N SER A 145 10.19 -4.24 -15.65
CA SER A 145 9.36 -3.04 -15.53
C SER A 145 8.89 -2.80 -14.10
N TYR A 146 8.53 -3.86 -13.37
CA TYR A 146 8.16 -3.80 -11.95
C TYR A 146 9.30 -3.23 -11.10
N LYS A 147 10.54 -3.73 -11.27
CA LYS A 147 11.70 -3.22 -10.53
C LYS A 147 11.95 -1.74 -10.80
N GLY A 148 11.80 -1.30 -12.05
CA GLY A 148 11.90 0.11 -12.41
C GLY A 148 10.85 0.95 -11.68
N ALA A 149 9.57 0.60 -11.82
CA ALA A 149 8.48 1.32 -11.19
C ALA A 149 8.56 1.32 -9.64
N PHE A 150 9.03 0.23 -9.04
CA PHE A 150 9.28 0.15 -7.59
C PHE A 150 10.38 1.12 -7.15
N ASN A 151 11.49 1.18 -7.89
CA ASN A 151 12.59 2.10 -7.59
C ASN A 151 12.14 3.56 -7.74
N ASP A 152 11.41 3.89 -8.81
CA ASP A 152 10.88 5.25 -9.04
C ASP A 152 9.95 5.66 -7.91
N MET A 153 9.03 4.78 -7.51
CA MET A 153 8.14 5.00 -6.38
C MET A 153 8.95 5.19 -5.08
N LYS A 154 9.95 4.34 -4.82
CA LYS A 154 10.76 4.44 -3.60
C LYS A 154 11.50 5.77 -3.53
N GLN A 155 12.11 6.20 -4.63
CA GLN A 155 12.78 7.49 -4.71
C GLN A 155 11.82 8.66 -4.47
N GLU A 156 10.58 8.58 -4.98
CA GLU A 156 9.55 9.59 -4.72
C GLU A 156 9.19 9.69 -3.23
N GLN A 157 9.15 8.55 -2.53
CA GLN A 157 8.90 8.48 -1.08
C GLN A 157 10.12 8.93 -0.24
N GLU A 158 11.35 8.66 -0.70
CA GLU A 158 12.60 9.05 -0.02
C GLU A 158 12.93 10.55 -0.15
N SER A 159 12.35 11.26 -1.12
CA SER A 159 12.70 12.63 -1.50
C SER A 159 12.20 13.71 -0.51
N SER A 160 12.58 13.58 0.76
CA SER A 160 12.39 14.61 1.79
C SER A 160 13.59 14.85 2.71
N VAL A 161 14.82 14.43 2.36
CA VAL A 161 16.01 14.73 3.18
C VAL A 161 17.20 15.23 2.35
N ARG A 162 17.06 16.34 1.62
CA ARG A 162 18.21 17.13 1.09
C ARG A 162 18.02 18.65 1.13
N GLY A 163 17.20 19.16 2.05
CA GLY A 163 16.91 20.60 2.15
C GLY A 163 17.00 21.19 3.56
N GLY A 164 17.70 20.52 4.48
CA GLY A 164 17.80 20.93 5.89
C GLY A 164 19.24 20.99 6.38
N GLN A 165 20.16 21.55 5.59
CA GLN A 165 21.31 22.21 6.22
C GLN A 165 20.73 23.41 6.97
N GLY A 166 20.73 23.33 8.29
CA GLY A 166 20.52 24.49 9.14
C GLY A 166 21.58 25.53 8.82
N LEU A 167 21.24 26.45 7.92
CA LEU A 167 21.82 27.78 7.90
C LEU A 167 21.27 28.49 9.14
N ALA A 168 21.91 28.24 10.28
CA ALA A 168 21.94 29.22 11.34
C ALA A 168 22.59 30.47 10.72
N TYR A 169 21.80 31.53 10.54
CA TYR A 169 22.36 32.86 10.46
C TYR A 169 22.71 33.28 11.89
N ASP A 170 23.96 33.70 12.03
CA ASP A 170 24.57 34.32 13.21
C ASP A 170 23.74 35.50 13.74
#